data_AF-A0A9C9NIM8-F1
#
_entry.id   AF-A0A9C9NIM8-F1
#
_cell.length_a   1.000
_cell.length_b   1.000
_cell.length_c   1.000
_cell.angle_alpha   90.00
_cell.angle_beta   90.00
_cell.angle_gamma   90.00
#
_symmetry.space_group_name_H-M   'P 1'
#
loop_
_entity.id
_entity.type
_entity.pdbx_description
1 polymer ?
#
loop_
_entity_poly.entity_id
_entity_poly.type
_entity_poly.pdbx_seq_one_letter_code
_entity_poly.pdbx_strand_id
1 'polypeptide(L)'
;MILGLEGAAPKFGVLLMRRLAVSLLLATFALSACQTEQRAQVLPAQPQGIEGRWASIGGPVAYTATFQNGRFTSVERATNGLLASGNYTDLGPGQVNLLYTSTTRKQQVSANCNQVDANRLSCATSSGNRFDLARA
;
A
#
# COMPACT_ATOMS: atom_id res chain seq x y z
N MET A 1 -38.28 -25.19 -55.50
CA MET A 1 -37.40 -25.51 -56.64
C MET A 1 -37.07 -24.19 -57.32
N ILE A 2 -36.07 -23.49 -56.77
CA ILE A 2 -34.86 -23.02 -57.47
C ILE A 2 -35.12 -22.61 -58.92
N LEU A 3 -35.00 -21.30 -59.19
CA LEU A 3 -34.29 -20.84 -60.37
C LEU A 3 -33.70 -19.45 -60.03
N GLY A 4 -32.40 -19.42 -59.77
CA GLY A 4 -31.61 -18.22 -59.97
C GLY A 4 -31.23 -18.14 -61.44
N LEU A 5 -31.14 -16.93 -61.99
CA LEU A 5 -30.41 -16.67 -63.22
C LEU A 5 -29.68 -15.33 -63.13
N GLU A 6 -28.48 -15.40 -63.66
CA GLU A 6 -27.39 -14.44 -63.74
C GLU A 6 -27.75 -13.14 -64.47
N GLY A 7 -26.88 -12.14 -64.34
CA GLY A 7 -26.67 -11.17 -65.42
C GLY A 7 -26.43 -9.74 -64.98
N ALA A 8 -25.16 -9.38 -64.80
CA ALA A 8 -24.71 -8.01 -64.65
C ALA A 8 -24.64 -7.28 -66.01
N ALA A 9 -25.11 -6.04 -66.08
CA ALA A 9 -24.36 -4.89 -66.60
C ALA A 9 -25.19 -3.58 -66.49
N PRO A 10 -24.59 -2.45 -66.05
CA PRO A 10 -25.24 -1.16 -65.94
C PRO A 10 -25.06 -0.35 -67.22
N LYS A 11 -25.82 0.75 -67.39
CA LYS A 11 -25.30 1.97 -68.04
C LYS A 11 -26.27 3.18 -68.05
N PHE A 12 -25.69 4.31 -67.64
CA PHE A 12 -25.91 5.69 -68.10
C PHE A 12 -27.11 6.51 -67.61
N GLY A 13 -26.80 7.78 -67.31
CA GLY A 13 -27.76 8.88 -67.19
C GLY A 13 -27.80 9.45 -65.77
N VAL A 14 -26.72 10.03 -65.23
CA VAL A 14 -26.34 11.45 -65.42
C VAL A 14 -27.52 12.41 -65.20
N LEU A 15 -27.42 13.16 -64.11
CA LEU A 15 -28.00 14.49 -63.89
C LEU A 15 -29.54 14.61 -64.05
N LEU A 16 -30.26 14.39 -62.95
CA LEU A 16 -31.44 15.21 -62.66
C LEU A 16 -31.44 15.62 -61.18
N MET A 17 -30.53 16.54 -60.90
CA MET A 17 -30.48 17.34 -59.69
C MET A 17 -31.72 18.23 -59.61
N ARG A 18 -32.80 17.79 -58.95
CA ARG A 18 -33.81 18.64 -58.28
C ARG A 18 -34.92 17.78 -57.69
N ARG A 19 -35.28 18.10 -56.44
CA ARG A 19 -36.29 17.51 -55.55
C ARG A 19 -35.59 16.70 -54.46
N LEU A 20 -34.98 17.39 -53.51
CA LEU A 20 -35.63 17.81 -52.26
C LEU A 20 -36.25 16.60 -51.58
N ALA A 21 -35.58 16.18 -50.50
CA ALA A 21 -36.16 15.54 -49.33
C ALA A 21 -36.90 14.22 -49.62
N VAL A 22 -36.52 13.10 -49.04
CA VAL A 22 -36.57 12.90 -47.60
C VAL A 22 -35.79 11.60 -47.33
N SER A 23 -34.71 11.77 -46.58
CA SER A 23 -34.25 10.89 -45.51
C SER A 23 -33.96 9.43 -45.85
N LEU A 24 -32.71 9.26 -46.27
CA LEU A 24 -31.82 8.13 -46.11
C LEU A 24 -32.14 7.23 -44.89
N LEU A 25 -32.35 5.96 -45.22
CA LEU A 25 -32.40 4.79 -44.34
C LEU A 25 -31.05 4.57 -43.63
N LEU A 26 -31.15 4.20 -42.36
CA LEU A 26 -30.27 3.30 -41.57
C LEU A 26 -28.75 3.55 -41.55
N ALA A 27 -28.24 3.94 -40.38
CA ALA A 27 -27.21 3.16 -39.66
C ALA A 27 -26.96 3.77 -38.27
N THR A 28 -27.62 3.21 -37.26
CA THR A 28 -27.30 3.43 -35.84
C THR A 28 -26.00 2.70 -35.50
N PHE A 29 -24.88 3.42 -35.46
CA PHE A 29 -23.68 2.96 -34.76
C PHE A 29 -23.52 3.80 -33.50
N ALA A 30 -24.20 3.40 -32.44
CA ALA A 30 -23.85 3.82 -31.09
C ALA A 30 -22.56 3.08 -30.71
N LEU A 31 -21.40 3.70 -30.96
CA LEU A 31 -20.17 3.26 -30.29
C LEU A 31 -20.27 3.71 -28.82
N SER A 32 -20.93 2.91 -28.00
CA SER A 32 -20.72 2.95 -26.55
C SER A 32 -19.29 2.50 -26.29
N ALA A 33 -18.36 3.45 -26.26
CA ALA A 33 -17.04 3.19 -25.72
C ALA A 33 -17.21 2.87 -24.23
N CYS A 34 -17.28 1.59 -23.88
CA CYS A 34 -17.00 1.12 -22.53
C CYS A 34 -15.54 1.49 -22.25
N GLN A 35 -15.34 2.69 -21.71
CA GLN A 35 -14.12 3.02 -21.00
C GLN A 35 -14.17 2.13 -19.75
N THR A 36 -13.59 0.93 -19.83
CA THR A 36 -13.21 0.20 -18.63
C THR A 36 -12.11 1.04 -18.00
N GLU A 37 -12.50 2.04 -17.22
CA GLU A 37 -11.60 2.74 -16.33
C GLU A 37 -11.14 1.71 -15.31
N GLN A 38 -10.01 1.08 -15.61
CA GLN A 38 -9.26 0.28 -14.66
C GLN A 38 -8.79 1.25 -13.58
N ARG A 39 -9.66 1.51 -12.59
CA ARG A 39 -9.33 2.33 -11.44
C ARG A 39 -8.19 1.62 -10.74
N ALA A 40 -6.97 2.10 -10.98
CA ALA A 40 -5.80 1.61 -10.28
C ALA A 40 -6.11 1.74 -8.78
N GLN A 41 -6.33 0.60 -8.13
CA GLN A 41 -6.45 0.56 -6.67
C GLN A 41 -5.09 0.97 -6.13
N VAL A 42 -5.01 2.23 -5.72
CA VAL A 42 -3.88 2.74 -4.95
C VAL A 42 -3.93 1.99 -3.62
N LEU A 43 -3.13 0.92 -3.54
CA LEU A 43 -2.88 0.24 -2.27
C LEU A 43 -2.30 1.29 -1.31
N PRO A 44 -2.78 1.36 -0.06
CA PRO A 44 -2.21 2.27 0.93
C PRO A 44 -0.71 2.00 1.04
N ALA A 45 0.09 3.08 1.07
CA ALA A 45 1.54 2.97 1.21
C ALA A 45 1.86 2.16 2.47
N GLN A 46 2.46 1.00 2.30
CA GLN A 46 2.87 0.17 3.43
C GLN A 46 3.91 0.95 4.23
N PRO A 47 3.77 1.12 5.55
CA PRO A 47 4.77 1.78 6.37
C PRO A 47 6.15 1.14 6.12
N GLN A 48 7.10 1.94 5.63
CA GLN A 48 8.46 1.47 5.34
C GLN A 48 9.39 1.88 6.49
N GLY A 49 10.34 1.02 6.82
CA GLY A 49 11.37 1.31 7.82
C GLY A 49 10.87 1.29 9.27
N ILE A 50 11.67 1.87 10.16
CA ILE A 50 11.51 1.73 11.62
C ILE A 50 10.45 2.67 12.20
N GLU A 51 10.21 3.81 11.54
CA GLU A 51 9.30 4.83 12.06
C GLU A 51 7.88 4.30 12.31
N GLY A 52 7.28 4.81 13.39
CA GLY A 52 5.91 4.50 13.77
C GLY A 52 5.78 3.70 15.07
N ARG A 53 4.62 3.06 15.21
CA ARG A 53 4.21 2.36 16.43
C ARG A 53 4.35 0.85 16.25
N TRP A 54 4.81 0.21 17.31
CA TRP A 54 5.08 -1.23 17.34
C TRP A 54 4.60 -1.84 18.65
N ALA A 55 3.79 -2.89 18.57
CA ALA A 55 3.33 -3.64 19.73
C ALA A 55 4.32 -4.76 20.10
N SER A 56 4.54 -4.98 21.40
CA SER A 56 5.35 -6.10 21.87
C SER A 56 4.73 -7.45 21.50
N ILE A 57 5.57 -8.39 21.05
CA ILE A 57 5.18 -9.77 20.78
C ILE A 57 5.62 -10.62 21.98
N GLY A 58 4.66 -11.21 22.67
CA GLY A 58 4.91 -12.04 23.85
C GLY A 58 5.44 -11.26 25.05
N GLY A 59 6.09 -11.98 25.97
CA GLY A 59 6.53 -11.47 27.26
C GLY A 59 5.39 -11.25 28.26
N PRO A 60 5.72 -10.99 29.54
CA PRO A 60 4.72 -10.82 30.59
C PRO A 60 4.01 -9.45 30.56
N VAL A 61 4.59 -8.46 29.87
CA VAL A 61 4.06 -7.08 29.80
C VAL A 61 3.78 -6.71 28.36
N ALA A 62 2.52 -6.36 28.09
CA ALA A 62 2.05 -5.85 26.83
C ALA A 62 2.34 -4.35 26.69
N TYR A 63 3.21 -3.96 25.76
CA TYR A 63 3.58 -2.55 25.57
C TYR A 63 3.52 -2.11 24.10
N THR A 64 3.47 -0.81 23.88
CA THR A 64 3.67 -0.17 22.57
C THR A 64 4.98 0.59 22.61
N ALA A 65 5.89 0.28 21.69
CA ALA A 65 7.07 1.06 21.37
C ALA A 65 6.74 2.06 20.26
N THR A 66 7.23 3.29 20.39
CA THR A 66 7.12 4.33 19.37
C THR A 66 8.52 4.77 18.98
N PHE A 67 8.79 4.70 17.68
CA PHE A 67 9.94 5.29 17.02
C PHE A 67 9.43 6.52 16.29
N GLN A 68 9.99 7.68 16.62
CA GLN A 68 9.61 8.94 16.00
C GLN A 68 10.77 9.92 16.00
N ASN A 69 11.27 10.32 14.84
CA ASN A 69 12.28 11.37 14.67
C ASN A 69 13.53 11.12 15.55
N GLY A 70 14.05 9.89 15.54
CA GLY A 70 15.22 9.48 16.35
C GLY A 70 14.93 9.27 17.84
N ARG A 71 13.69 9.49 18.32
CA ARG A 71 13.28 9.23 19.70
C ARG A 71 12.61 7.86 19.84
N PHE A 72 12.94 7.17 20.92
CA PHE A 72 12.32 5.92 21.32
C PHE A 72 11.54 6.10 22.63
N THR A 73 10.30 5.62 22.67
CA THR A 73 9.53 5.46 23.91
C THR A 73 8.82 4.12 23.92
N SER A 74 8.60 3.56 25.10
CA SER A 74 7.70 2.42 25.28
C SER A 74 6.77 2.64 26.45
N VAL A 75 5.48 2.36 26.24
CA VAL A 75 4.42 2.52 27.23
C VAL A 75 3.61 1.23 27.35
N GLU A 76 3.22 0.88 28.57
CA GLU A 76 2.34 -0.26 28.81
C GLU A 76 0.96 -0.01 28.22
N ARG A 77 0.38 -1.00 27.53
CA ARG A 77 -0.91 -0.83 26.84
C ARG A 77 -2.10 -0.68 27.80
N ALA A 78 -2.05 -1.31 28.97
CA ALA A 78 -3.16 -1.28 29.93
C ALA A 78 -3.23 0.04 30.70
N THR A 79 -2.06 0.60 31.08
CA THR A 79 -1.97 1.74 32.01
C THR A 79 -1.44 3.01 31.36
N ASN A 80 -0.88 2.93 30.15
CA ASN A 80 -0.06 3.98 29.54
C ASN A 80 1.16 4.40 30.39
N GLY A 81 1.58 3.56 31.35
CA GLY A 81 2.77 3.79 32.15
C GLY A 81 4.05 3.74 31.31
N LEU A 82 4.95 4.69 31.50
CA LEU A 82 6.24 4.75 30.80
C LEU A 82 7.18 3.63 31.27
N LEU A 83 7.53 2.71 30.38
CA LEU A 83 8.41 1.58 30.68
C LEU A 83 9.87 1.87 30.30
N ALA A 84 10.08 2.59 29.20
CA ALA A 84 11.40 3.03 28.77
C ALA A 84 11.34 4.26 27.87
N SER A 85 12.41 5.05 27.87
CA SER A 85 12.60 6.19 26.98
C SER A 85 14.06 6.33 26.57
N GLY A 86 14.31 6.84 25.37
CA GLY A 86 15.64 6.99 24.83
C GLY A 86 15.65 7.53 23.41
N ASN A 87 16.72 7.22 22.70
CA ASN A 87 16.89 7.55 21.29
C ASN A 87 17.23 6.29 20.49
N TYR A 88 17.08 6.38 19.18
CA TYR A 88 17.57 5.38 18.25
C TYR A 88 18.32 6.07 17.11
N THR A 89 19.19 5.32 16.46
CA THR A 89 19.97 5.78 15.31
C THR A 89 19.89 4.73 14.22
N ASP A 90 19.58 5.16 13.01
CA ASP A 90 19.58 4.30 11.82
C ASP A 90 21.01 3.84 11.51
N LEU A 91 21.14 2.54 11.30
CA LEU A 91 22.38 1.89 10.86
C LEU A 91 22.31 1.46 9.38
N GLY A 92 21.11 1.47 8.79
CA GLY A 92 20.84 1.06 7.43
C GLY A 92 19.35 0.76 7.23
N PRO A 93 18.94 0.29 6.04
CA PRO A 93 17.54 -0.05 5.77
C PRO A 93 16.98 -1.05 6.79
N GLY A 94 15.99 -0.62 7.57
CA GLY A 94 15.34 -1.47 8.59
C GLY A 94 16.24 -1.87 9.75
N GLN A 95 17.36 -1.19 9.97
CA GLN A 95 18.32 -1.50 11.03
C GLN A 95 18.57 -0.26 11.90
N VAL A 96 18.41 -0.42 13.21
CA VAL A 96 18.67 0.65 14.19
C VAL A 96 19.41 0.14 15.41
N ASN A 97 20.22 1.01 16.00
CA ASN A 97 20.68 0.87 17.37
C ASN A 97 19.84 1.77 18.28
N LEU A 98 19.31 1.21 19.36
CA LEU A 98 18.59 1.90 20.41
C LEU A 98 19.53 2.12 21.59
N LEU A 99 19.38 3.28 22.22
CA LEU A 99 19.96 3.59 23.51
C LEU A 99 18.87 4.19 24.39
N TYR A 100 18.41 3.43 25.39
CA TYR A 100 17.27 3.81 26.22
C TYR A 100 17.47 3.51 27.69
N THR A 101 16.71 4.17 28.54
CA THR A 101 16.67 3.93 29.99
C THR A 101 15.39 3.21 30.35
N SER A 102 15.51 2.11 31.11
CA SER A 102 14.34 1.43 31.69
C SER A 102 13.87 2.17 32.94
N THR A 103 12.59 2.55 32.98
CA THR A 103 12.00 3.28 34.11
C THR A 103 12.06 2.47 35.41
N THR A 104 11.78 1.17 35.34
CA THR A 104 11.72 0.29 36.50
C THR A 104 13.11 -0.07 37.01
N ARG A 105 14.03 -0.40 36.09
CA ARG A 105 15.38 -0.84 36.46
C ARG A 105 16.36 0.30 36.70
N LYS A 106 16.03 1.52 36.25
CA LYS A 106 16.93 2.69 36.30
C LYS A 106 18.29 2.44 35.62
N GLN A 107 18.30 1.58 34.61
CA GLN A 107 19.50 1.21 33.86
C GLN A 107 19.36 1.63 32.40
N GLN A 108 20.48 2.06 31.82
CA GLN A 108 20.59 2.29 30.39
C GLN A 108 20.83 0.95 29.68
N VAL A 109 20.18 0.77 28.54
CA VAL A 109 20.22 -0.44 27.72
C VAL A 109 20.50 -0.02 26.30
N SER A 110 21.51 -0.66 25.69
CA SER A 110 21.71 -0.64 24.24
C SER A 110 21.11 -1.91 23.64
N ALA A 111 20.41 -1.75 22.51
CA ALA A 111 19.85 -2.85 21.75
C ALA A 111 19.95 -2.60 20.24
N ASN A 112 20.26 -3.64 19.47
CA ASN A 112 20.19 -3.58 18.01
C ASN A 112 18.88 -4.22 17.56
N CYS A 113 18.14 -3.51 16.71
CA CYS A 113 16.90 -4.00 16.11
C CYS A 113 17.04 -4.12 14.61
N ASN A 114 16.51 -5.22 14.08
CA ASN A 114 16.47 -5.53 12.66
C ASN A 114 15.02 -5.77 12.25
N GLN A 115 14.60 -5.15 11.17
CA GLN A 115 13.32 -5.41 10.53
C GLN A 115 13.43 -6.73 9.76
N VAL A 116 12.80 -7.78 10.29
CA VAL A 116 12.88 -9.14 9.73
C VAL A 116 11.82 -9.38 8.66
N ASP A 117 10.75 -8.58 8.67
CA ASP A 117 9.76 -8.46 7.60
C ASP A 117 9.08 -7.08 7.67
N ALA A 118 8.19 -6.76 6.72
CA ALA A 118 7.53 -5.45 6.65
C ALA A 118 6.89 -5.01 7.99
N ASN A 119 6.39 -5.96 8.79
CA ASN A 119 5.62 -5.71 9.99
C ASN A 119 6.26 -6.26 11.27
N ARG A 120 7.52 -6.72 11.25
CA ARG A 120 8.18 -7.28 12.42
C ARG A 120 9.60 -6.76 12.63
N LEU A 121 9.89 -6.38 13.87
CA LEU A 121 11.23 -6.08 14.36
C LEU A 121 11.69 -7.17 15.32
N SER A 122 12.95 -7.58 15.17
CA SER A 122 13.64 -8.43 16.13
C SER A 122 14.81 -7.68 16.74
N CYS A 123 14.82 -7.60 18.06
CA CYS A 123 15.80 -6.82 18.80
C CYS A 123 16.59 -7.70 19.77
N ALA A 124 17.88 -7.39 19.91
CA ALA A 124 18.75 -8.00 20.89
C ALA A 124 19.46 -6.92 21.71
N THR A 125 19.41 -7.03 23.04
CA THR A 125 20.14 -6.15 23.94
C THR A 125 21.61 -6.56 24.01
N SER A 126 22.48 -5.60 24.32
CA SER A 126 23.90 -5.84 24.62
C SER A 126 24.13 -6.87 25.74
N SER A 127 23.17 -7.01 26.66
CA SER A 127 23.16 -8.03 27.71
C SER A 127 22.62 -9.40 27.29
N GLY A 128 22.29 -9.60 26.01
CA GLY A 128 21.86 -10.88 25.46
C GLY A 128 20.35 -11.16 25.50
N ASN A 129 19.54 -10.26 26.05
CA ASN A 129 18.08 -10.42 26.04
C ASN A 129 17.52 -10.17 24.63
N ARG A 130 16.42 -10.83 24.28
CA ARG A 130 15.74 -10.65 22.99
C ARG A 130 14.28 -10.29 23.18
N PHE A 131 13.76 -9.50 22.26
CA PHE A 131 12.34 -9.15 22.17
C PHE A 131 11.97 -8.85 20.72
N ASP A 132 10.73 -9.15 20.37
CA ASP A 132 10.20 -8.85 19.04
C ASP A 132 9.03 -7.87 19.15
N LEU A 133 8.85 -7.07 18.10
CA LEU A 133 7.77 -6.12 17.98
C LEU A 133 7.03 -6.32 16.65
N ALA A 134 5.72 -6.14 16.65
CA ALA A 134 4.87 -6.14 15.46
C ALA A 134 4.39 -4.72 15.18
N ARG A 135 4.21 -4.31 13.92
CA ARG A 135 3.55 -3.03 13.60
C ARG A 135 2.15 -2.97 14.26
N ALA A 136 1.83 -1.81 14.84
CA ALA A 136 0.57 -1.54 15.54
C ALA A 136 -0.36 -0.63 14.74
#